data_AF-A0A2H0TCN9-F1
#
_entry.id   AF-A0A2H0TCN9-F1
#
_cell.length_a   1.000
_cell.length_b   1.000
_cell.length_c   1.000
_cell.angle_alpha   90.00
_cell.angle_beta   90.00
_cell.angle_gamma   90.00
#
_symmetry.space_group_name_H-M   'P 1'
#
loop_
_entity.id
_entity.type
_entity.pdbx_description
1 polymer ?
#
loop_
_entity_poly.entity_id
_entity_poly.type
_entity_poly.pdbx_seq_one_letter_code
_entity_poly.pdbx_strand_id
1 'polypeptide(L)'
;MATKKDKWLQLIEFLVIGIVMGVLEDVIAIMLATDVSFSWRIVFVAFFVALPFAFFSELIVDHPRFWEIFGKGEKKALNIK
;
A
#
# COMPACT_ATOMS: atom_id res chain seq x y z
N MET A 1 15.00 12.08 16.40
CA MET A 1 13.68 12.57 16.82
C MET A 1 12.90 12.88 15.54
N ALA A 2 12.06 11.96 15.06
CA ALA A 2 11.25 12.22 13.86
C ALA A 2 10.10 13.16 14.24
N THR A 3 10.01 14.29 13.55
CA THR A 3 8.96 15.29 13.75
C THR A 3 7.66 14.80 13.14
N LYS A 4 6.50 15.35 13.59
CA LYS A 4 5.17 14.97 13.06
C LYS A 4 5.07 15.11 11.53
N LYS A 5 5.82 16.02 10.92
CA LYS A 5 5.89 16.23 9.47
C LYS A 5 6.48 15.03 8.71
N ASP A 6 7.44 14.33 9.30
CA ASP A 6 8.16 13.24 8.64
C ASP A 6 7.24 12.02 8.43
N LYS A 7 6.32 11.79 9.37
CA LYS A 7 5.32 10.71 9.28
C LYS A 7 4.25 10.97 8.21
N TRP A 8 3.86 12.23 7.99
CA TRP A 8 2.91 12.57 6.93
C TRP A 8 3.52 12.43 5.54
N LEU A 9 4.81 12.74 5.39
CA LEU A 9 5.52 12.54 4.13
C LEU A 9 5.59 11.05 3.78
N GLN A 10 5.93 10.22 4.76
CA GLN A 10 6.00 8.76 4.63
C GLN A 10 4.63 8.16 4.25
N LEU A 11 3.56 8.60 4.91
CA LEU A 11 2.19 8.18 4.59
C LEU A 11 1.80 8.52 3.14
N ILE A 12 2.14 9.75 2.70
CA ILE A 12 1.84 10.19 1.32
C ILE A 12 2.69 9.40 0.31
N GLU A 13 3.95 9.13 0.62
CA GLU A 13 4.84 8.34 -0.24
C GLU A 13 4.29 6.92 -0.45
N PHE A 14 3.91 6.23 0.63
CA PHE A 14 3.33 4.89 0.52
C PHE A 14 1.95 4.89 -0.13
N LEU A 15 1.11 5.89 0.13
CA LEU A 15 -0.18 6.01 -0.54
C LEU A 15 0.00 6.21 -2.06
N VAL A 16 0.94 7.06 -2.48
CA VAL A 16 1.23 7.28 -3.91
C VAL A 16 1.79 6.02 -4.54
N ILE A 17 2.76 5.36 -3.91
CA ILE A 17 3.32 4.09 -4.41
C ILE A 17 2.23 3.02 -4.49
N GLY A 18 1.39 2.88 -3.46
CA GLY A 18 0.31 1.90 -3.41
C GLY A 18 -0.72 2.11 -4.52
N ILE A 19 -1.10 3.36 -4.80
CA ILE A 19 -1.98 3.67 -5.92
C ILE A 19 -1.31 3.36 -7.26
N VAL A 20 -0.06 3.80 -7.48
CA VAL A 20 0.64 3.55 -8.74
C VAL A 20 0.81 2.06 -8.99
N MET A 21 1.26 1.31 -8.00
CA MET A 21 1.44 -0.13 -8.09
C MET A 21 0.10 -0.85 -8.30
N GLY A 22 -0.94 -0.50 -7.55
CA GLY A 22 -2.26 -1.13 -7.70
C GLY A 22 -2.88 -0.87 -9.07
N VAL A 23 -2.76 0.35 -9.60
CA VAL A 23 -3.24 0.66 -10.96
C VAL A 23 -2.46 -0.10 -12.02
N LEU A 24 -1.14 -0.18 -11.90
CA LEU A 24 -0.32 -0.94 -12.84
C LEU A 24 -0.66 -2.43 -12.81
N GLU A 25 -0.78 -3.02 -11.62
CA GLU A 25 -1.18 -4.40 -11.43
C GLU A 25 -2.54 -4.69 -12.07
N ASP A 26 -3.55 -3.87 -11.76
CA ASP A 26 -4.91 -4.03 -12.30
C ASP A 26 -4.93 -3.92 -13.83
N VAL A 27 -4.22 -2.93 -14.39
CA VAL A 27 -4.14 -2.75 -15.85
C VAL A 27 -3.44 -3.95 -16.49
N ILE A 28 -2.31 -4.41 -15.93
CA ILE A 28 -1.60 -5.59 -16.44
C ILE A 28 -2.50 -6.83 -16.36
N ALA A 29 -3.18 -7.05 -15.24
CA ALA A 29 -4.08 -8.17 -15.03
C ALA A 29 -5.22 -8.16 -16.06
N ILE A 30 -5.86 -7.01 -16.30
CA ILE A 30 -6.93 -6.90 -17.31
C ILE A 30 -6.40 -7.18 -18.71
N MET A 31 -5.25 -6.60 -19.10
CA MET A 31 -4.67 -6.82 -20.43
C MET A 31 -4.20 -8.26 -20.66
N LEU A 32 -3.79 -8.98 -19.61
CA LEU A 32 -3.33 -10.37 -19.72
C LEU A 32 -4.48 -11.38 -19.59
N ALA A 33 -5.51 -11.07 -18.81
CA ALA A 33 -6.61 -11.99 -18.53
C ALA A 33 -7.81 -11.82 -19.48
N THR A 34 -7.84 -10.74 -20.29
CA THR A 34 -8.97 -10.42 -21.17
C THR A 34 -8.49 -10.00 -22.55
N ASP A 35 -9.29 -10.28 -23.58
CA ASP A 35 -8.98 -9.90 -24.97
C ASP A 35 -9.40 -8.45 -25.31
N VAL A 36 -9.52 -7.57 -24.32
CA VAL A 36 -9.95 -6.19 -24.56
C VAL A 36 -8.77 -5.31 -24.93
N SER A 37 -8.98 -4.37 -25.86
CA SER A 37 -7.96 -3.37 -26.19
C SER A 37 -7.77 -2.36 -25.06
N PHE A 38 -6.54 -1.89 -24.90
CA PHE A 38 -6.21 -0.83 -23.94
C PHE A 38 -7.07 0.42 -24.16
N SER A 39 -7.62 0.96 -23.07
CA SER A 39 -8.43 2.18 -23.07
C SER A 39 -8.17 2.99 -21.81
N TRP A 40 -8.18 4.33 -21.93
CA TRP A 40 -8.08 5.23 -20.78
C TRP A 40 -9.18 4.99 -19.74
N ARG A 41 -10.34 4.47 -20.16
CA ARG A 41 -11.41 4.07 -19.24
C ARG A 41 -10.95 2.98 -18.25
N ILE A 42 -10.12 2.03 -18.71
CA ILE A 42 -9.58 0.95 -17.87
C ILE A 42 -8.69 1.55 -16.78
N VAL A 43 -7.78 2.45 -17.18
CA VAL A 43 -6.87 3.13 -16.23
C VAL A 43 -7.64 3.93 -15.19
N PHE A 44 -8.68 4.68 -15.59
CA PHE A 44 -9.49 5.44 -14.63
C PHE A 44 -10.25 4.53 -13.67
N VAL A 45 -10.86 3.44 -14.17
CA VAL A 45 -11.56 2.48 -13.31
C VAL A 45 -10.59 1.82 -12.33
N ALA A 46 -9.45 1.33 -12.82
CA ALA A 46 -8.38 0.78 -11.97
C ALA A 46 -7.92 1.78 -10.90
N PHE A 47 -7.72 3.06 -11.27
CA PHE A 47 -7.36 4.12 -10.32
C PHE A 47 -8.40 4.30 -9.21
N PHE A 48 -9.69 4.40 -9.57
CA PHE A 48 -10.75 4.55 -8.56
C PHE A 48 -10.93 3.31 -7.70
N VAL A 49 -10.66 2.11 -8.21
CA VAL A 49 -10.70 0.86 -7.45
C VAL A 49 -9.48 0.78 -6.53
N ALA A 50 -8.28 1.05 -7.01
CA ALA A 50 -7.05 0.99 -6.23
C ALA A 50 -7.00 2.02 -5.09
N LEU A 51 -7.63 3.19 -5.26
CA LEU A 51 -7.59 4.28 -4.28
C LEU A 51 -8.10 3.91 -2.86
N PRO A 52 -9.30 3.31 -2.66
CA PRO A 52 -9.72 2.85 -1.34
C PRO A 52 -8.84 1.72 -0.79
N PHE A 53 -8.31 0.82 -1.63
CA PHE A 53 -7.41 -0.25 -1.17
C PHE A 53 -6.05 0.28 -0.73
N ALA A 54 -5.46 1.21 -1.47
CA ALA A 54 -4.20 1.85 -1.12
C ALA A 54 -4.31 2.67 0.18
N PHE A 55 -5.44 3.34 0.39
CA PHE A 55 -5.71 4.04 1.65
C PHE A 55 -5.90 3.06 2.82
N PHE A 56 -6.65 1.98 2.59
CA PHE A 56 -6.89 0.97 3.61
C PHE A 56 -5.62 0.21 3.98
N SER A 57 -4.78 -0.14 3.00
CA SER A 57 -3.50 -0.82 3.23
C SER A 57 -2.57 0.06 4.05
N GLU A 58 -2.50 1.36 3.76
CA GLU A 58 -1.67 2.27 4.53
C GLU A 58 -2.18 2.42 5.98
N LEU A 59 -3.48 2.62 6.17
CA LEU A 59 -4.06 2.84 7.50
C LEU A 59 -3.97 1.60 8.39
N ILE A 60 -4.05 0.39 7.81
CA ILE A 60 -4.15 -0.86 8.57
C ILE A 60 -2.84 -1.61 8.58
N VAL A 61 -2.19 -1.82 7.44
CA VAL A 61 -0.97 -2.64 7.36
C VAL A 61 0.21 -1.91 8.02
N ASP A 62 0.29 -0.59 7.91
CA ASP A 62 1.36 0.19 8.53
C ASP A 62 1.06 0.62 9.98
N HIS A 63 -0.10 0.21 10.51
CA HIS A 63 -0.36 0.37 11.93
C HIS A 63 0.51 -0.62 12.73
N PRO A 64 1.33 -0.18 13.71
CA PRO A 64 2.28 -1.04 14.42
C PRO A 64 1.62 -2.24 15.12
N ARG A 65 0.33 -2.12 15.49
CA ARG A 65 -0.48 -3.22 16.05
C ARG A 65 -0.96 -4.27 15.04
N PHE A 66 -0.95 -4.00 13.74
CA PHE A 66 -1.40 -4.98 12.75
C PHE A 66 -0.47 -6.20 12.70
N TRP A 67 0.83 -5.95 12.71
CA TRP A 67 1.86 -7.00 12.77
C TRP A 67 1.90 -7.73 14.12
N GLU A 68 1.39 -7.13 15.20
CA GLU A 68 1.23 -7.81 16.49
C GLU A 68 0.20 -8.95 16.43
N ILE A 69 -0.82 -8.85 15.56
CA ILE A 69 -1.87 -9.86 15.39
C ILE A 69 -1.34 -11.09 14.62
N PHE A 70 -0.40 -10.90 13.68
CA PHE A 70 0.14 -11.97 12.83
C PHE A 70 1.40 -12.66 13.37
N GLY A 71 1.95 -12.20 14.50
CA GLY A 71 2.82 -13.02 15.35
C GLY A 71 4.23 -13.35 14.83
N LYS A 72 5.10 -12.33 14.65
CA LYS A 72 6.57 -12.33 14.91
C LYS A 72 7.20 -11.06 14.31
N GLY A 73 8.18 -10.39 14.92
CA GLY A 73 8.89 -10.65 16.17
C GLY A 73 10.19 -9.85 16.19
N GLU A 74 10.32 -8.94 17.14
CA GLU A 74 11.63 -8.61 17.71
C GLU A 74 11.46 -8.68 19.23
N LYS A 75 11.94 -9.78 19.81
CA LYS A 75 12.34 -9.73 21.21
C LYS A 75 13.47 -8.71 21.27
N LYS A 76 13.15 -7.52 21.79
CA LYS A 76 14.10 -6.54 22.32
C LYS A 76 15.29 -7.32 22.89
N ALA A 77 16.45 -7.18 22.26
CA ALA A 77 17.69 -7.75 22.74
C ALA A 77 17.77 -7.48 24.25
N LEU A 78 17.71 -8.56 25.02
CA LEU A 78 17.77 -8.52 26.47
C LEU A 78 19.10 -7.86 26.83
N ASN A 79 18.96 -6.69 27.43
CA ASN A 79 19.97 -6.00 28.20
C ASN A 79 20.40 -6.95 29.34
N ILE A 80 21.43 -7.76 29.09
CA ILE A 80 22.14 -8.47 30.15
C ILE A 80 23.38 -7.61 30.44
N LYS A 81 23.42 -7.19 31.70
CA LYS A 81 24.37 -6.27 32.35
C LYS A 81 25.83 -6.56 32.04
#